data_AF-K5YX67-F1
#
_entry.id   AF-K5YX67-F1
#
_cell.length_a   1.000
_cell.length_b   1.000
_cell.length_c   1.000
_cell.angle_alpha   90.00
_cell.angle_beta   90.00
_cell.angle_gamma   90.00
#
_symmetry.space_group_name_H-M   'P 1'
#
loop_
_entity.id
_entity.type
_entity.pdbx_description
1 polymer ?
#
loop_
_entity_poly.entity_id
_entity_poly.type
_entity_poly.pdbx_seq_one_letter_code
_entity_poly.pdbx_strand_id
1 'polypeptide(L)'
;MDQHETHTLEELLRRYSSIEKLPEVRRIKFDEAVRTGEDPLSIVRYFATLGIAVREPADLFRLNDDPNEEEINAFKIPEGVAVSVESDDLWLVFEVDSASMSDLAEMDGTETVSSASTASNTPSLEGNAGR
;
A
#
# COMPACT_ATOMS: atom_id res chain seq x y z
N MET A 1 4.44 -0.02 12.15
CA MET A 1 3.12 -0.51 11.73
C MET A 1 3.22 -0.72 10.25
N ASP A 2 3.13 -1.97 9.82
CA ASP A 2 3.33 -2.38 8.45
C ASP A 2 2.13 -1.93 7.62
N GLN A 3 2.27 -0.77 6.99
CA GLN A 3 1.21 -0.12 6.19
C GLN A 3 0.83 -0.92 4.92
N HIS A 4 1.48 -2.07 4.72
CA HIS A 4 1.26 -3.03 3.65
C HIS A 4 0.37 -4.22 4.08
N GLU A 5 0.06 -4.37 5.37
CA GLU A 5 -0.91 -5.36 5.84
C GLU A 5 -2.31 -4.99 5.33
N THR A 6 -3.02 -5.98 4.80
CA THR A 6 -4.37 -5.77 4.25
C THR A 6 -5.36 -5.73 5.41
N HIS A 7 -5.88 -4.55 5.72
CA HIS A 7 -6.89 -4.37 6.75
C HIS A 7 -8.30 -4.45 6.15
N THR A 8 -9.29 -4.88 6.93
CA THR A 8 -10.68 -4.73 6.53
C THR A 8 -11.17 -3.32 6.83
N LEU A 9 -12.07 -2.77 6.00
CA LEU A 9 -12.67 -1.47 6.26
C LEU A 9 -13.32 -1.40 7.65
N GLU A 10 -14.01 -2.46 8.08
CA GLU A 10 -14.59 -2.53 9.43
C GLU A 10 -13.56 -2.40 10.54
N GLU A 11 -12.37 -3.00 10.37
CA GLU A 11 -11.30 -2.91 11.37
C GLU A 11 -10.75 -1.49 11.47
N LEU A 12 -10.56 -0.82 10.32
CA LEU A 12 -10.12 0.57 10.26
C LEU A 12 -11.17 1.49 10.91
N LEU A 13 -12.44 1.35 10.54
CA LEU A 13 -13.52 2.13 11.12
C LEU A 13 -13.59 1.96 12.64
N ARG A 14 -13.46 0.74 13.17
CA ARG A 14 -13.45 0.51 14.62
C ARG A 14 -12.24 1.10 15.33
N ARG A 15 -11.08 1.16 14.68
CA ARG A 15 -9.84 1.69 15.25
C ARG A 15 -9.81 3.21 15.27
N TYR A 16 -10.30 3.84 14.21
CA TYR A 16 -10.18 5.28 13.99
C TYR A 16 -11.46 6.07 14.27
N SER A 17 -12.61 5.41 14.44
CA SER A 17 -13.85 6.08 14.84
C SER A 17 -13.99 6.07 16.35
N SER A 18 -14.19 7.24 16.95
CA SER A 18 -14.67 7.31 18.33
C SER A 18 -16.05 6.64 18.41
N ILE A 19 -16.24 5.83 19.45
CA ILE A 19 -17.32 4.81 19.64
C ILE A 19 -18.74 5.41 19.47
N GLU A 20 -18.88 6.73 19.50
CA GLU A 20 -20.16 7.43 19.46
C GLU A 20 -20.77 7.54 18.05
N LYS A 21 -19.96 7.56 16.97
CA LYS A 21 -20.47 7.66 15.61
C LYS A 21 -19.52 7.05 14.58
N LEU A 22 -20.05 6.18 13.73
CA LEU A 22 -19.33 5.71 12.56
C LEU A 22 -19.29 6.82 11.49
N PRO A 23 -18.14 7.11 10.88
CA PRO A 23 -18.02 8.10 9.83
C PRO A 23 -18.77 7.63 8.58
N GLU A 24 -19.14 8.59 7.73
CA GLU A 24 -19.73 8.28 6.44
C GLU A 24 -18.68 7.56 5.58
N VAL A 25 -19.07 6.52 4.85
CA VAL A 25 -18.19 5.84 3.89
C VAL A 25 -18.75 6.04 2.50
N ARG A 26 -17.94 6.62 1.61
CA ARG A 26 -18.24 6.72 0.18
C ARG A 26 -17.31 5.83 -0.61
N ARG A 27 -17.87 5.14 -1.60
CA ARG A 27 -17.13 4.29 -2.53
C ARG A 27 -17.18 4.92 -3.92
N ILE A 28 -16.03 5.03 -4.56
CA ILE A 28 -15.90 5.50 -5.95
C ILE A 28 -14.93 4.60 -6.70
N LYS A 29 -15.07 4.52 -8.02
CA LYS A 29 -14.13 3.77 -8.85
C LYS A 29 -12.83 4.56 -9.03
N PHE A 30 -11.69 3.91 -8.80
CA PHE A 30 -10.38 4.54 -8.96
C PHE A 30 -10.17 5.10 -10.37
N ASP A 31 -10.38 4.28 -11.41
CA ASP A 31 -10.24 4.71 -12.81
C ASP A 31 -11.13 5.91 -13.17
N GLU A 32 -12.34 5.96 -12.60
CA GLU A 32 -13.25 7.06 -12.84
C GLU A 32 -12.76 8.34 -12.19
N ALA A 33 -12.36 8.27 -10.91
CA ALA A 33 -11.84 9.39 -10.14
C ALA A 33 -10.56 9.98 -10.76
N VAL A 34 -9.64 9.12 -11.22
CA VAL A 34 -8.41 9.56 -11.90
C VAL A 34 -8.73 10.21 -13.25
N ARG A 35 -9.68 9.65 -14.00
CA ARG A 35 -10.05 10.17 -15.32
C ARG A 35 -10.79 11.51 -15.26
N THR A 36 -11.69 11.68 -14.30
CA THR A 36 -12.47 12.93 -14.15
C THR A 36 -11.74 13.96 -13.29
N GLY A 37 -10.82 13.53 -12.43
CA GLY A 37 -10.24 14.38 -11.38
C GLY A 37 -11.30 14.84 -10.37
N GLU A 38 -12.39 14.09 -10.24
CA GLU A 38 -13.49 14.36 -9.32
C GLU A 38 -13.59 13.25 -8.29
N ASP A 39 -13.34 13.61 -7.04
CA ASP A 39 -13.57 12.78 -5.88
C ASP A 39 -14.11 13.63 -4.72
N PRO A 40 -14.92 13.07 -3.81
CA PRO A 40 -15.58 13.83 -2.74
C PRO A 40 -14.65 14.60 -1.81
N LEU A 41 -13.40 14.14 -1.66
CA LEU A 41 -12.39 14.73 -0.78
C LEU A 41 -11.33 15.52 -1.55
N SER A 42 -11.48 15.66 -2.87
CA SER A 42 -10.48 16.27 -3.77
C SER A 42 -9.07 15.70 -3.65
N ILE A 43 -8.90 14.43 -3.26
CA ILE A 43 -7.62 13.73 -3.12
C ILE A 43 -6.85 13.71 -4.43
N VAL A 44 -7.50 13.36 -5.55
CA VAL A 44 -6.84 13.29 -6.86
C VAL A 44 -6.34 14.69 -7.28
N ARG A 45 -7.12 15.73 -6.97
CA ARG A 45 -6.69 17.12 -7.21
C ARG A 45 -5.56 17.52 -6.30
N TYR A 46 -5.57 17.09 -5.04
CA TYR A 46 -4.51 17.36 -4.09
C TYR A 46 -3.17 16.83 -4.59
N PHE A 47 -3.11 15.57 -5.03
CA PHE A 47 -1.93 15.01 -5.69
C PHE A 47 -1.48 15.83 -6.92
N ALA A 48 -2.44 16.28 -7.74
CA ALA A 48 -2.14 17.14 -8.88
C ALA A 48 -1.52 18.49 -8.46
N THR A 49 -1.92 19.07 -7.32
CA THR A 49 -1.31 20.31 -6.79
C THR A 49 0.13 20.09 -6.31
N LEU A 50 0.45 18.89 -5.84
CA LEU A 50 1.81 18.47 -5.48
C LEU A 50 2.67 18.10 -6.70
N GLY A 51 2.10 18.12 -7.91
CA GLY A 51 2.79 17.72 -9.13
C GLY A 51 2.99 16.21 -9.26
N ILE A 52 2.26 15.41 -8.48
CA ILE A 52 2.33 13.95 -8.48
C ILE A 52 1.18 13.40 -9.33
N ALA A 53 1.51 12.58 -10.33
CA ALA A 53 0.52 11.91 -11.15
C ALA A 53 0.06 10.62 -10.47
N VAL A 54 -1.23 10.55 -10.12
CA VAL A 54 -1.87 9.32 -9.62
C VAL A 54 -2.19 8.42 -10.82
N ARG A 55 -1.48 7.29 -10.92
CA ARG A 55 -1.64 6.32 -12.01
C ARG A 55 -2.22 5.01 -11.53
N GLU A 56 -1.85 4.63 -10.32
CA GLU A 56 -2.25 3.38 -9.70
C GLU A 56 -2.64 3.61 -8.23
N PRO A 57 -3.41 2.68 -7.63
CA PRO A 57 -3.84 2.82 -6.24
C PRO A 57 -2.67 2.92 -5.26
N ALA A 58 -1.52 2.32 -5.58
CA ALA A 58 -0.31 2.39 -4.77
C ALA A 58 0.21 3.83 -4.61
N ASP A 59 -0.04 4.72 -5.59
CA ASP A 59 0.40 6.11 -5.51
C ASP A 59 -0.27 6.86 -4.35
N LEU A 60 -1.46 6.42 -3.91
CA LEU A 60 -2.18 7.03 -2.79
C LEU A 60 -1.45 6.87 -1.45
N PHE A 61 -0.64 5.82 -1.30
CA PHE A 61 0.13 5.60 -0.07
C PHE A 61 1.25 6.62 0.12
N ARG A 62 1.64 7.36 -0.94
CA ARG A 62 2.64 8.43 -0.82
C ARG A 62 2.22 9.55 0.13
N LEU A 63 0.92 9.72 0.38
CA LEU A 63 0.44 10.67 1.39
C LEU A 63 0.94 10.29 2.79
N ASN A 64 1.00 9.01 3.09
CA ASN A 64 1.49 8.54 4.39
C ASN A 64 3.00 8.73 4.55
N ASP A 65 3.74 8.82 3.45
CA ASP A 65 5.18 9.03 3.44
C ASP A 65 5.57 10.52 3.47
N ASP A 66 4.62 11.45 3.24
CA ASP A 66 4.92 12.89 3.26
C ASP A 66 4.93 13.41 4.71
N PRO A 67 6.08 13.89 5.22
CA PRO A 67 6.17 14.37 6.60
C PRO A 67 5.44 15.70 6.85
N ASN A 68 4.92 16.35 5.81
CA ASN A 68 4.11 17.56 5.92
C ASN A 68 2.61 17.26 5.81
N GLU A 69 2.24 16.02 5.47
CA GLU A 69 0.86 15.56 5.40
C GLU A 69 0.51 14.80 6.69
N GLU A 70 -0.13 15.48 7.63
CA GLU A 70 -0.54 14.88 8.90
C GLU A 70 -2.05 14.60 8.95
N GLU A 71 -2.82 15.12 7.98
CA GLU A 71 -4.29 15.06 8.02
C GLU A 71 -4.86 13.91 7.20
N ILE A 72 -4.19 13.49 6.12
CA ILE A 72 -4.69 12.46 5.20
C ILE A 72 -3.97 11.13 5.42
N ASN A 73 -4.75 10.07 5.63
CA ASN A 73 -4.24 8.71 5.78
C ASN A 73 -4.84 7.79 4.71
N ALA A 74 -3.99 6.98 4.07
CA ALA A 74 -4.37 5.96 3.09
C ALA A 74 -4.09 4.55 3.63
N PHE A 75 -5.03 3.63 3.45
CA PHE A 75 -4.96 2.25 3.95
C PHE A 75 -5.32 1.24 2.87
N LYS A 76 -4.55 0.15 2.79
CA LYS A 76 -4.83 -0.96 1.87
C LYS A 76 -5.99 -1.80 2.41
N ILE A 77 -7.02 -2.03 1.58
CA ILE A 77 -8.17 -2.88 1.90
C ILE A 77 -8.47 -3.85 0.75
N PRO A 78 -9.16 -4.98 0.95
CA PRO A 78 -9.45 -5.95 -0.13
C PRO A 78 -10.21 -5.37 -1.34
N GLU A 79 -10.97 -4.29 -1.13
CA GLU A 79 -11.74 -3.61 -2.18
C GLU A 79 -10.89 -2.60 -2.98
N GLY A 80 -9.68 -2.25 -2.50
CA GLY A 80 -8.81 -1.22 -3.08
C GLY A 80 -8.07 -0.42 -2.01
N VAL A 81 -8.30 0.90 -1.96
CA VAL A 81 -7.64 1.80 -1.00
C VAL A 81 -8.68 2.64 -0.26
N ALA A 82 -8.63 2.63 1.06
CA ALA A 82 -9.43 3.50 1.91
C ALA A 82 -8.61 4.74 2.30
N VAL A 83 -9.17 5.92 2.11
CA VAL A 83 -8.59 7.21 2.48
C VAL A 83 -9.46 7.87 3.53
N SER A 84 -8.84 8.36 4.60
CA SER A 84 -9.50 9.13 5.65
C SER A 84 -8.79 10.46 5.84
N VAL A 85 -9.55 11.52 6.10
CA VAL A 85 -9.02 12.85 6.43
C VAL A 85 -9.40 13.14 7.87
N GLU A 86 -8.44 13.45 8.75
CA GLU A 86 -8.69 13.66 10.19
C GLU A 86 -9.71 14.78 10.45
N SER A 87 -9.68 15.80 9.59
CA SER A 87 -10.59 16.96 9.63
C SER A 87 -12.01 16.67 9.10
N ASP A 88 -12.27 15.51 8.49
CA ASP A 88 -13.57 15.14 7.91
C ASP A 88 -14.09 13.80 8.48
N ASP A 89 -15.38 13.77 8.86
CA ASP A 89 -16.09 12.53 9.24
C ASP A 89 -16.44 11.64 8.01
N LEU A 90 -15.59 11.63 6.98
CA LEU A 90 -15.80 10.94 5.72
C LEU A 90 -14.59 10.05 5.38
N TRP A 91 -14.89 8.79 5.11
CA TRP A 91 -13.97 7.82 4.55
C TRP A 91 -14.28 7.63 3.08
N LEU A 92 -13.26 7.76 2.23
CA LEU A 92 -13.37 7.54 0.80
C LEU A 92 -12.65 6.27 0.40
N VAL A 93 -13.38 5.34 -0.20
CA VAL A 93 -12.83 4.10 -0.73
C VAL A 93 -12.71 4.21 -2.24
N PHE A 94 -11.49 4.08 -2.73
CA PHE A 94 -11.16 3.91 -4.13
C PHE A 94 -11.22 2.43 -4.48
N GLU A 95 -12.33 2.02 -5.09
CA GLU A 95 -12.54 0.65 -5.54
C GLU A 95 -11.74 0.37 -6.80
N VAL A 96 -11.06 -0.78 -6.80
CA VAL A 96 -10.33 -1.30 -7.96
C VAL A 96 -11.02 -2.56 -8.44
N ASP A 97 -11.10 -2.74 -9.75
CA ASP A 97 -11.62 -3.99 -10.29
C ASP A 97 -10.70 -5.14 -9.85
N SER A 98 -11.26 -6.28 -9.42
CA SER A 98 -10.50 -7.40 -8.81
C SER A 98 -9.34 -7.90 -9.67
N ALA A 99 -9.32 -7.62 -10.97
CA ALA A 99 -8.22 -7.94 -11.86
C ALA A 99 -6.94 -7.10 -11.59
N SER A 100 -7.06 -5.85 -11.15
CA SER A 100 -5.94 -4.92 -10.92
C SER A 100 -5.25 -5.07 -9.56
N MET A 101 -5.82 -5.87 -8.65
CA MET A 101 -5.28 -6.11 -7.30
C MET A 101 -4.10 -7.10 -7.28
N SER A 102 -3.94 -7.90 -8.34
CA SER A 102 -2.89 -8.92 -8.44
C SER A 102 -1.49 -8.30 -8.41
N ASP A 103 -1.30 -7.12 -9.02
CA ASP A 103 -0.02 -6.40 -9.06
C ASP A 103 0.37 -5.78 -7.69
N LEU A 104 -0.60 -5.46 -6.83
CA LEU A 104 -0.35 -4.86 -5.51
C LEU A 104 0.05 -5.90 -4.44
N ALA A 105 -0.12 -7.20 -4.74
CA ALA A 105 0.24 -8.31 -3.87
C ALA A 105 1.68 -8.79 -4.10
N GLU A 106 2.26 -8.56 -5.28
CA GLU A 106 3.61 -9.04 -5.64
C GLU A 106 4.76 -8.10 -5.20
N MET A 107 4.47 -6.94 -4.60
CA MET A 107 5.51 -6.05 -4.04
C MET A 107 6.00 -6.46 -2.64
N ASP A 108 5.43 -7.50 -2.01
CA ASP A 108 5.98 -8.14 -0.80
C ASP A 108 7.08 -9.16 -1.18
N GLY A 109 8.07 -8.65 -1.92
CA GLY A 109 9.03 -9.45 -2.69
C GLY A 109 10.49 -9.21 -2.32
N THR A 110 10.80 -8.71 -1.13
CA THR A 110 12.15 -8.68 -0.56
C THR A 110 11.95 -8.68 0.95
N GLU A 111 12.32 -9.69 1.74
CA GLU A 111 13.71 -10.06 2.00
C GLU A 111 13.76 -11.51 2.52
N THR A 112 14.48 -12.38 1.83
CA THR A 112 15.20 -13.45 2.53
C THR A 112 16.62 -13.45 2.03
N VAL A 113 17.47 -12.74 2.77
CA VAL A 113 18.92 -12.86 2.71
C VAL A 113 19.33 -14.30 3.03
N SER A 114 19.34 -15.16 2.02
CA SER A 114 20.08 -16.43 2.07
C SER A 114 21.42 -16.23 1.40
N SER A 115 22.36 -15.70 2.19
CA SER A 115 23.78 -15.76 1.93
C SER A 115 24.22 -17.21 1.75
N ALA A 116 24.49 -17.63 0.52
CA ALA A 116 25.30 -18.81 0.23
C ALA A 116 26.02 -18.65 -1.12
N SER A 117 27.00 -17.74 -1.16
CA SER A 117 28.20 -17.92 -1.96
C SER A 117 29.29 -18.34 -0.95
N THR A 118 30.10 -19.39 -1.14
CA THR A 118 30.94 -19.63 -2.30
C THR A 118 31.40 -21.10 -2.31
N ALA A 119 31.52 -21.65 -3.52
CA ALA A 119 32.14 -22.93 -3.81
C ALA A 119 33.55 -23.10 -3.22
N SER A 120 33.91 -24.33 -2.89
CA SER A 120 35.30 -24.81 -2.95
C SER A 120 35.30 -26.26 -3.41
N ASN A 121 35.20 -26.42 -4.73
CA ASN A 121 35.48 -27.66 -5.42
C ASN A 121 36.99 -27.92 -5.28
N THR A 122 37.37 -28.91 -4.47
CA THR A 122 38.78 -29.32 -4.28
C THR A 122 38.98 -30.67 -4.96
N PRO A 123 39.71 -30.76 -6.07
CA PRO A 123 40.35 -32.00 -6.48
C PRO A 123 41.85 -31.88 -6.26
N SER A 124 42.42 -32.69 -5.36
CA SER A 124 43.85 -33.03 -5.40
C SER A 124 44.10 -34.34 -4.67
N LEU A 125 44.34 -35.37 -5.50
CA LEU A 125 45.21 -36.51 -5.21
C LEU A 125 46.51 -36.02 -4.56
N GLU A 126 46.89 -36.56 -3.40
CA GLU A 126 48.20 -37.19 -3.18
C GLU A 126 48.24 -37.81 -1.78
N GLY A 127 48.47 -39.11 -1.71
CA GLY A 127 48.55 -39.88 -0.46
C GLY A 127 49.52 -41.04 -0.63
N ASN A 128 50.80 -40.70 -0.84
CA ASN A 128 51.90 -41.64 -0.72
C ASN A 128 52.36 -41.68 0.75
N ALA A 129 52.22 -42.83 1.43
CA ALA A 129 53.29 -43.48 2.20
C ALA A 129 52.75 -44.56 3.17
N GLY A 130 53.04 -45.82 2.84
CA GLY A 130 53.68 -46.75 3.78
C GLY A 130 52.81 -47.64 4.67
N ARG A 131 52.62 -48.90 4.25
CA ARG A 131 53.20 -50.04 4.97
C ARG A 131 53.30 -51.28 4.09
#